data_AF-A0A7Y6PTV5-F1
#
_entry.id   AF-A0A7Y6PTV5-F1
#
_cell.length_a   1.000
_cell.length_b   1.000
_cell.length_c   1.000
_cell.angle_alpha   90.00
_cell.angle_beta   90.00
_cell.angle_gamma   90.00
#
_symmetry.space_group_name_H-M   'P 1'
#
loop_
_entity.id
_entity.type
_entity.pdbx_description
1 polymer ?
#
loop_
_entity_poly.entity_id
_entity_poly.type
_entity_poly.pdbx_seq_one_letter_code
_entity_poly.pdbx_strand_id
1 'polypeptide(L)'
;MSDRLTREEECERILAVIGHDQPELVFQVLYVQFKILHARAQVLLGIAGVLVSTSVVLMTGKLIVRSVVHQAVISPLVVIAGGAAIVAAGIVVSGVLGIRWMTELPGADVREWILSTLRYRDSKTLAYRASIAFVLVSMVCLQSAAILAWLR
;
A
#
# COMPACT_ATOMS: atom_id res chain seq x y z
N MET A 1 -5.45 23.22 5.15
CA MET A 1 -5.36 22.73 6.54
C MET A 1 -6.42 21.64 6.68
N SER A 2 -6.04 20.37 6.53
CA SER A 2 -7.00 19.25 6.50
C SER A 2 -7.44 18.98 7.92
N ASP A 3 -8.64 19.43 8.28
CA ASP A 3 -9.28 19.11 9.54
C ASP A 3 -9.53 17.61 9.55
N ARG A 4 -8.67 16.85 10.26
CA ARG A 4 -8.83 15.41 10.39
C ARG A 4 -9.92 15.22 11.44
N LEU A 5 -11.15 15.03 10.99
CA LEU A 5 -12.22 14.52 11.83
C LEU A 5 -11.68 13.34 12.65
N THR A 6 -11.81 13.43 13.96
CA THR A 6 -11.51 12.33 14.87
C THR A 6 -12.42 11.14 14.54
N ARG A 7 -12.00 9.93 14.91
CA ARG A 7 -12.76 8.70 14.57
C ARG A 7 -14.16 8.75 15.17
N GLU A 8 -14.26 9.40 16.32
CA GLU A 8 -15.47 9.68 17.07
C GLU A 8 -16.38 10.65 16.31
N GLU A 9 -15.84 11.76 15.80
CA GLU A 9 -16.62 12.71 14.98
C GLU A 9 -17.07 12.12 13.64
N GLU A 10 -16.26 11.27 12.99
CA GLU A 10 -16.66 10.56 11.78
C GLU A 10 -17.78 9.55 12.08
N CYS A 11 -17.70 8.84 13.20
CA CYS A 11 -18.75 7.93 13.65
C CYS A 11 -20.06 8.68 13.93
N GLU A 12 -20.00 9.77 14.70
CA GLU A 12 -21.18 10.61 14.99
C GLU A 12 -21.78 11.19 13.71
N ARG A 13 -20.95 11.59 12.74
CA ARG A 13 -21.42 12.10 11.45
C ARG A 13 -22.09 11.01 10.60
N ILE A 14 -21.55 9.80 10.59
CA ILE A 14 -22.15 8.64 9.91
C ILE A 14 -23.51 8.32 10.54
N LEU A 15 -23.59 8.31 11.87
CA LEU A 15 -24.84 8.07 12.61
C LEU A 15 -25.86 9.20 12.39
N ALA A 16 -25.42 10.46 12.35
CA ALA A 16 -26.28 11.61 12.10
C ALA A 16 -26.83 11.68 10.66
N VAL A 17 -26.08 11.19 9.67
CA VAL A 17 -26.47 11.22 8.25
C VAL A 17 -27.32 10.00 7.86
N ILE A 18 -26.98 8.82 8.37
CA ILE A 18 -27.65 7.56 7.98
C ILE A 18 -28.81 7.21 8.93
N GLY A 19 -28.77 7.72 10.16
CA GLY A 19 -29.74 7.40 11.21
C GLY A 19 -29.42 6.08 11.92
N HIS A 20 -29.81 5.98 13.18
CA HIS A 20 -29.55 4.80 14.03
C HIS A 20 -30.25 3.52 13.55
N ASP A 21 -31.29 3.63 12.72
CA ASP A 21 -32.14 2.51 12.29
C ASP A 21 -31.70 1.81 10.99
N GLN A 22 -30.61 2.26 10.34
CA GLN A 22 -30.19 1.71 9.04
C GLN A 22 -28.73 1.18 9.06
N PRO A 23 -28.42 0.15 9.86
CA PRO A 23 -27.08 -0.42 9.95
C PRO A 23 -26.58 -1.01 8.62
N GLU A 24 -27.50 -1.45 7.75
CA GLU A 24 -27.19 -1.97 6.41
C GLU A 24 -26.55 -0.91 5.51
N LEU A 25 -27.04 0.33 5.55
CA LEU A 25 -26.48 1.44 4.78
C LEU A 25 -25.08 1.81 5.27
N VAL A 26 -24.87 1.82 6.59
CA VAL A 26 -23.53 2.06 7.18
C VAL A 26 -22.55 0.98 6.70
N PHE A 27 -22.97 -0.28 6.75
CA PHE A 27 -22.19 -1.40 6.22
C PHE A 27 -21.88 -1.21 4.73
N GLN A 28 -22.86 -0.83 3.92
CA GLN A 28 -22.67 -0.65 2.48
C GLN A 28 -21.66 0.46 2.17
N VAL A 29 -21.74 1.60 2.85
CA VAL A 29 -20.78 2.71 2.66
C VAL A 29 -19.36 2.25 3.05
N LEU A 30 -19.20 1.60 4.20
CA LEU A 30 -17.90 1.08 4.63
C LEU A 30 -17.38 0.04 3.63
N TYR A 31 -18.22 -0.92 3.24
CA TYR A 31 -17.88 -1.96 2.27
C TYR A 31 -17.37 -1.38 0.94
N VAL A 32 -18.02 -0.33 0.41
CA VAL A 32 -17.56 0.36 -0.79
C VAL A 32 -16.17 0.97 -0.59
N GLN A 33 -15.91 1.62 0.55
CA GLN A 33 -14.59 2.18 0.84
C GLN A 33 -13.50 1.10 0.89
N PHE A 34 -13.78 -0.04 1.52
CA PHE A 34 -12.84 -1.16 1.56
C PHE A 34 -12.63 -1.80 0.18
N LYS A 35 -13.68 -1.93 -0.64
CA LYS A 35 -13.58 -2.42 -2.01
C LYS A 35 -12.69 -1.50 -2.87
N ILE A 36 -12.83 -0.18 -2.73
CA ILE A 36 -11.98 0.79 -3.40
C ILE A 36 -10.53 0.68 -2.92
N LEU A 37 -10.30 0.56 -1.60
CA LEU A 37 -8.97 0.41 -1.04
C LEU A 37 -8.29 -0.87 -1.55
N HIS A 38 -9.04 -1.98 -1.63
CA HIS A 38 -8.56 -3.26 -2.14
C HIS A 38 -8.18 -3.17 -3.63
N ALA A 39 -9.04 -2.57 -4.46
CA ALA A 39 -8.76 -2.36 -5.87
C ALA A 39 -7.47 -1.54 -6.09
N ARG A 40 -7.29 -0.46 -5.31
CA ARG A 40 -6.08 0.37 -5.36
C ARG A 40 -4.83 -0.40 -4.91
N ALA A 41 -4.97 -1.25 -3.88
CA ALA A 41 -3.88 -2.09 -3.39
C ALA A 41 -3.44 -3.14 -4.42
N GLN A 42 -4.38 -3.72 -5.18
CA GLN A 42 -4.05 -4.66 -6.26
C GLN A 42 -3.25 -3.99 -7.38
N VAL A 43 -3.59 -2.75 -7.74
CA VAL A 43 -2.79 -1.98 -8.71
C VAL A 43 -1.38 -1.75 -8.19
N LEU A 44 -1.23 -1.36 -6.92
CA LEU A 44 0.08 -1.16 -6.31
C LEU A 44 0.92 -2.45 -6.27
N LEU A 45 0.29 -3.60 -6.00
CA LEU A 45 0.92 -4.91 -6.05
C LEU A 45 1.41 -5.26 -7.46
N GLY A 46 0.61 -4.94 -8.48
CA GLY A 46 0.99 -5.10 -9.89
C GLY A 46 2.22 -4.26 -10.25
N ILE A 47 2.23 -2.99 -9.84
CA ILE A 47 3.39 -2.09 -10.03
C ILE A 47 4.64 -2.66 -9.34
N ALA A 48 4.51 -3.13 -8.11
CA ALA A 48 5.62 -3.76 -7.39
C ALA A 48 6.16 -5.00 -8.13
N GLY A 49 5.28 -5.85 -8.67
CA GLY A 49 5.67 -7.01 -9.49
C GLY A 49 6.47 -6.63 -10.74
N VAL A 50 6.06 -5.56 -11.44
CA VAL A 50 6.80 -5.02 -12.59
C VAL A 50 8.17 -4.49 -12.17
N LEU A 51 8.26 -3.75 -11.07
CA LEU A 51 9.52 -3.20 -10.56
C LEU A 51 10.52 -4.30 -10.15
N VAL A 52 10.04 -5.36 -9.47
CA VAL A 52 10.85 -6.53 -9.14
C VAL A 52 11.37 -7.20 -10.41
N SER A 53 10.47 -7.48 -11.37
CA SER A 53 10.83 -8.13 -12.63
C SER A 53 11.88 -7.32 -13.41
N THR A 54 11.68 -6.01 -13.50
CA THR A 54 12.61 -5.09 -14.16
C THR A 54 13.96 -5.05 -13.47
N SER A 55 13.98 -5.07 -12.13
CA SER A 55 15.22 -5.10 -11.33
C SER A 55 16.01 -6.39 -11.59
N VAL A 56 15.34 -7.54 -11.66
CA VAL A 56 15.96 -8.83 -11.99
C VAL A 56 16.54 -8.81 -13.41
N VAL A 57 15.79 -8.31 -14.39
CA VAL A 57 16.28 -8.19 -15.79
C VAL A 57 17.52 -7.31 -15.88
N LEU A 58 17.51 -6.14 -15.21
CA LEU A 58 18.67 -5.24 -15.16
C LEU A 58 19.88 -5.88 -14.48
N MET A 59 19.67 -6.69 -13.44
CA MET A 59 20.75 -7.39 -12.75
C MET A 59 21.36 -8.47 -13.65
N THR A 60 20.53 -9.26 -14.34
CA THR A 60 20.96 -10.30 -15.28
C THR A 60 21.67 -9.69 -16.49
N GLY A 61 21.16 -8.60 -17.06
CA GLY A 61 21.81 -7.89 -18.16
C GLY A 61 23.16 -7.28 -17.77
N LYS A 62 23.31 -6.81 -16.53
CA LYS A 62 24.57 -6.26 -15.99
C LYS A 62 25.64 -7.31 -15.70
N LEU A 63 25.27 -8.57 -15.46
CA LEU A 63 26.25 -9.66 -15.36
C LEU A 63 27.01 -9.88 -16.68
N ILE A 64 26.47 -9.39 -17.81
CA ILE A 64 27.04 -9.57 -19.15
C ILE A 64 28.00 -8.41 -19.51
N VAL A 65 27.81 -7.20 -18.98
CA VAL A 65 28.60 -5.99 -19.34
C VAL A 65 29.64 -5.69 -18.24
N ARG A 66 30.84 -6.21 -18.47
CA ARG A 66 31.98 -6.25 -17.54
C ARG A 66 32.66 -4.88 -17.44
N SER A 67 32.30 -4.05 -16.44
CA SER A 67 33.15 -2.92 -16.06
C SER A 67 33.08 -2.56 -14.58
N VAL A 68 34.26 -2.64 -13.98
CA VAL A 68 34.48 -2.83 -12.54
C VAL A 68 34.17 -1.59 -11.70
N VAL A 69 34.31 -0.38 -12.24
CA VAL A 69 34.19 0.87 -11.45
C VAL A 69 32.73 1.34 -11.31
N HIS A 70 31.90 1.17 -12.35
CA HIS A 70 30.48 1.60 -12.31
C HIS A 70 29.57 0.52 -11.69
N GLN A 71 29.98 -0.76 -11.70
CA GLN A 71 29.26 -1.84 -11.04
C GLN A 71 29.12 -1.62 -9.53
N ALA A 72 30.11 -0.98 -8.88
CA ALA A 72 30.11 -0.76 -7.44
C ALA A 72 28.96 0.12 -6.94
N VAL A 73 28.48 1.08 -7.75
CA VAL A 73 27.38 2.00 -7.38
C VAL A 73 26.05 1.54 -7.96
N ILE A 74 26.07 0.96 -9.16
CA ILE A 74 24.86 0.57 -9.86
C ILE A 74 24.26 -0.72 -9.29
N SER A 75 25.09 -1.68 -8.86
CA SER A 75 24.64 -2.94 -8.26
C SER A 75 23.83 -2.74 -6.98
N PRO A 76 24.28 -1.96 -5.97
CA PRO A 76 23.50 -1.73 -4.75
C PRO A 76 22.18 -1.00 -5.04
N LEU A 77 22.14 -0.06 -5.99
CA LEU A 77 20.90 0.63 -6.34
C LEU A 77 19.83 -0.31 -6.91
N VAL A 78 20.22 -1.26 -7.78
CA VAL A 78 19.27 -2.26 -8.32
C VAL A 78 18.80 -3.22 -7.23
N VAL A 79 19.70 -3.63 -6.31
CA VAL A 79 19.35 -4.51 -5.19
C VAL A 79 18.39 -3.80 -4.23
N ILE A 80 18.67 -2.55 -3.87
CA ILE A 80 17.78 -1.72 -3.02
C ILE A 80 16.43 -1.52 -3.73
N ALA A 81 16.43 -1.28 -5.05
CA ALA A 81 15.19 -1.13 -5.81
C ALA A 81 14.32 -2.40 -5.76
N GLY A 82 14.90 -3.57 -6.07
CA GLY A 82 14.19 -4.84 -6.01
C GLY A 82 13.73 -5.18 -4.59
N GLY A 83 14.60 -5.00 -3.59
CA GLY A 83 14.28 -5.24 -2.19
C GLY A 83 13.14 -4.35 -1.68
N ALA A 84 13.17 -3.05 -2.00
CA ALA A 84 12.10 -2.13 -1.63
C ALA A 84 10.77 -2.51 -2.28
N ALA A 85 10.76 -2.95 -3.54
CA ALA A 85 9.54 -3.42 -4.20
C ALA A 85 8.99 -4.71 -3.56
N ILE A 86 9.85 -5.65 -3.16
CA ILE A 86 9.45 -6.87 -2.44
C ILE A 86 8.82 -6.50 -1.08
N VAL A 87 9.44 -5.60 -0.33
CA VAL A 87 8.90 -5.12 0.95
C VAL A 87 7.55 -4.43 0.74
N ALA A 88 7.41 -3.59 -0.28
CA ALA A 88 6.16 -2.94 -0.63
C ALA A 88 5.04 -3.96 -0.91
N ALA A 89 5.34 -5.00 -1.69
CA ALA A 89 4.41 -6.08 -2.00
C ALA A 89 4.01 -6.85 -0.73
N GLY A 90 4.99 -7.19 0.13
CA GLY A 90 4.74 -7.85 1.40
C GLY A 90 3.81 -7.04 2.32
N ILE A 91 3.99 -5.73 2.42
CA ILE A 91 3.12 -4.83 3.19
C ILE A 91 1.70 -4.80 2.60
N VAL A 92 1.55 -4.77 1.27
CA VAL A 92 0.23 -4.79 0.63
C VAL A 92 -0.50 -6.10 0.89
N VAL A 93 0.19 -7.23 0.72
CA VAL A 93 -0.39 -8.56 0.92
C VAL A 93 -0.79 -8.78 2.38
N SER A 94 0.12 -8.51 3.31
CA SER A 94 -0.13 -8.72 4.75
C SER A 94 -1.05 -7.67 5.38
N GLY A 95 -0.91 -6.40 4.99
CA GLY A 95 -1.59 -5.29 5.64
C GLY A 95 -2.91 -4.87 4.98
N VAL A 96 -3.00 -4.90 3.65
CA VAL A 96 -4.17 -4.36 2.94
C VAL A 96 -5.06 -5.47 2.39
N LEU A 97 -4.47 -6.48 1.75
CA LEU A 97 -5.18 -7.61 1.15
C LEU A 97 -5.56 -8.69 2.17
N GLY A 98 -5.03 -8.65 3.40
CA GLY A 98 -5.48 -9.53 4.48
C GLY A 98 -6.98 -9.39 4.73
N ILE A 99 -7.75 -10.44 4.46
CA ILE A 99 -9.21 -10.47 4.63
C ILE A 99 -9.51 -10.99 6.04
N ARG A 100 -9.81 -10.09 6.98
CA ARG A 100 -10.74 -10.40 8.07
C ARG A 100 -12.13 -9.99 7.62
N TRP A 101 -13.12 -10.85 7.84
CA TRP A 101 -14.50 -10.55 7.48
C TRP A 101 -15.00 -9.38 8.34
N MET A 102 -15.69 -8.42 7.73
CA MET A 102 -16.29 -7.28 8.47
C MET A 102 -17.26 -7.73 9.56
N THR A 103 -17.89 -8.89 9.34
CA THR A 103 -18.82 -9.56 10.26
C THR A 103 -18.12 -10.17 11.48
N GLU A 104 -16.79 -10.32 11.45
CA GLU A 104 -15.99 -10.84 12.57
C GLU A 104 -15.39 -9.71 13.43
N LEU A 105 -15.69 -8.44 13.11
CA LEU A 105 -15.24 -7.33 13.93
C LEU A 105 -16.08 -7.21 15.20
N PRO A 106 -15.44 -7.06 16.37
CA PRO A 106 -16.14 -6.92 17.63
C PRO A 106 -16.88 -5.59 17.71
N GLY A 107 -18.04 -5.62 18.35
CA GLY A 107 -18.84 -4.48 18.77
C GLY A 107 -20.11 -4.97 19.44
N ALA A 108 -20.35 -4.55 20.69
CA ALA A 108 -21.59 -4.85 21.39
C ALA A 108 -22.76 -4.02 20.85
N ASP A 109 -22.46 -2.82 20.34
CA ASP A 109 -23.41 -1.87 19.76
C ASP A 109 -22.95 -1.38 18.37
N VAL A 110 -23.88 -0.88 17.55
CA VAL A 110 -23.60 -0.34 16.19
C VAL A 110 -22.50 0.72 16.21
N ARG A 111 -22.47 1.58 17.24
CA ARG A 111 -21.43 2.60 17.42
C ARG A 111 -20.04 1.99 17.64
N GLU A 112 -19.95 0.96 18.50
CA GLU A 112 -18.69 0.29 18.79
C GLU A 112 -18.18 -0.48 17.56
N TRP A 113 -19.09 -1.11 16.81
CA TRP A 113 -18.77 -1.76 15.55
C TRP A 113 -18.28 -0.78 14.47
N ILE A 114 -18.88 0.41 14.35
CA ILE A 114 -18.40 1.46 13.43
C ILE A 114 -16.99 1.91 13.83
N LEU A 115 -16.76 2.18 15.12
CA LEU A 115 -15.44 2.59 15.61
C LEU A 115 -14.37 1.52 15.38
N SER A 116 -14.67 0.24 15.64
CA SER A 116 -13.73 -0.86 15.37
C SER A 116 -13.43 -1.00 13.88
N THR A 117 -14.44 -0.80 13.03
CA THR A 117 -14.28 -0.79 11.56
C THR A 117 -13.46 0.41 11.07
N LEU A 118 -13.65 1.61 11.62
CA LEU A 118 -12.85 2.79 11.30
C LEU A 118 -11.39 2.62 11.72
N ARG A 119 -11.13 2.04 12.90
CA ARG A 119 -9.77 1.69 13.35
C ARG A 119 -9.09 0.69 12.42
N TYR A 120 -9.84 -0.30 11.97
CA TYR A 120 -9.36 -1.29 11.00
C TYR A 120 -9.03 -0.65 9.65
N ARG A 121 -9.90 0.24 9.15
CA ARG A 121 -9.66 1.04 7.91
C ARG A 121 -8.38 1.87 7.99
N ASP A 122 -8.17 2.56 9.12
CA ASP A 122 -6.99 3.41 9.32
C ASP A 122 -5.69 2.60 9.33
N SER A 123 -5.72 1.43 9.98
CA SER A 123 -4.59 0.49 9.98
C SER A 123 -4.22 0.02 8.55
N LYS A 124 -5.23 -0.30 7.73
CA LYS A 124 -5.01 -0.64 6.31
C LYS A 124 -4.50 0.54 5.50
N THR A 125 -5.01 1.74 5.78
CA THR A 125 -4.58 2.98 5.10
C THR A 125 -3.13 3.31 5.43
N LEU A 126 -2.70 3.08 6.67
CA LEU A 126 -1.31 3.24 7.07
C LEU A 126 -0.39 2.25 6.34
N ALA A 127 -0.78 0.97 6.28
CA ALA A 127 -0.04 -0.04 5.53
C ALA A 127 0.05 0.33 4.03
N TYR A 128 -1.04 0.79 3.44
CA TYR A 128 -1.07 1.26 2.06
C TYR A 128 -0.11 2.45 1.83
N ARG A 129 -0.10 3.44 2.73
CA ARG A 129 0.83 4.57 2.67
C ARG A 129 2.28 4.14 2.80
N ALA A 130 2.58 3.21 3.72
CA ALA A 130 3.92 2.66 3.87
C ALA A 130 4.37 1.95 2.59
N SER A 131 3.50 1.14 1.99
CA SER A 131 3.82 0.48 0.71
C SER A 131 4.09 1.47 -0.42
N ILE A 132 3.29 2.54 -0.54
CA ILE A 132 3.55 3.60 -1.53
C ILE A 132 4.96 4.18 -1.35
N ALA A 133 5.38 4.47 -0.11
CA ALA A 133 6.70 5.01 0.15
C ALA A 133 7.82 4.05 -0.33
N PHE A 134 7.68 2.75 -0.08
CA PHE A 134 8.63 1.75 -0.57
C PHE A 134 8.63 1.61 -2.10
N VAL A 135 7.46 1.70 -2.75
CA VAL A 135 7.38 1.73 -4.22
C VAL A 135 8.09 2.95 -4.79
N LEU A 136 7.93 4.13 -4.18
CA LEU A 136 8.63 5.34 -4.61
C LEU A 136 10.15 5.20 -4.47
N VAL A 137 10.63 4.67 -3.33
CA VAL A 137 12.05 4.39 -3.13
C VAL A 137 12.56 3.42 -4.20
N SER A 138 11.82 2.34 -4.47
CA SER A 138 12.18 1.36 -5.51
C SER A 138 12.31 2.03 -6.87
N MET A 139 11.33 2.85 -7.23
CA MET A 139 11.28 3.53 -8.52
C MET A 139 12.42 4.54 -8.70
N VAL A 140 12.72 5.35 -7.67
CA VAL A 140 13.83 6.30 -7.69
C VAL A 140 15.16 5.56 -7.84
N CYS A 141 15.41 4.53 -7.04
CA CYS A 141 16.64 3.74 -7.12
C CYS A 141 16.82 3.08 -8.48
N LEU A 142 15.74 2.53 -9.06
CA LEU A 142 15.76 1.90 -10.37
C LEU A 142 16.07 2.89 -11.49
N GLN A 143 15.45 4.08 -11.46
CA GLN A 143 15.69 5.13 -12.44
C GLN A 143 17.12 5.67 -12.34
N SER A 144 17.63 5.94 -11.13
CA SER A 144 19.01 6.36 -10.94
C SER A 144 20.00 5.31 -11.47
N ALA A 145 19.74 4.02 -11.22
CA ALA A 145 20.56 2.93 -11.73
C ALA A 145 20.52 2.80 -13.26
N ALA A 146 19.40 3.17 -13.90
CA ALA A 146 19.27 3.18 -15.35
C ALA A 146 19.99 4.38 -15.98
N ILE A 147 19.84 5.58 -15.42
CA ILE A 147 20.52 6.80 -15.90
C ILE A 147 22.04 6.64 -15.79
N LEU A 148 22.54 6.14 -14.66
CA LEU A 148 23.97 5.87 -14.47
C LEU A 148 24.51 4.81 -15.45
N ALA A 149 23.66 3.89 -15.91
CA ALA A 149 24.05 2.91 -16.92
C ALA A 149 24.08 3.51 -18.33
N TRP A 150 23.25 4.51 -18.63
CA TRP A 150 23.18 5.20 -19.93
C TRP A 150 24.23 6.29 -20.12
N LEU A 151 24.66 6.95 -19.04
CA LEU A 151 25.73 7.98 -19.08
C LEU A 151 27.14 7.40 -19.35
N ARG A 152 27.21 6.10 -19.68
CA ARG A 152 28.43 5.32 -19.86
C ARG A 152 28.48 4.79 -21.29
#